data_AF-A0A3Q0DIG8-F1
#
_entry.id   AF-A0A3Q0DIG8-F1
#
_cell.length_a   1.000
_cell.length_b   1.000
_cell.length_c   1.000
_cell.angle_alpha   90.00
_cell.angle_beta   90.00
_cell.angle_gamma   90.00
#
_symmetry.space_group_name_H-M   'P 1'
#
loop_
_entity.id
_entity.type
_entity.pdbx_description
1 polymer ?
#
loop_
_entity_poly.entity_id
_entity_poly.type
_entity_poly.pdbx_seq_one_letter_code
_entity_poly.pdbx_strand_id
1 'polypeptide(L)'
;MARMNRPAPVEVSYKNMRFLITHNPTNATLSSFIEDLKKYGATTVVRVCEVTYDKAPLEKDGITVVRGLAQPRRQEAAHTWAPVLVALALIESGMKYEDAIQFIRQKRRGAINSKQLTYLEKYRPKQRLRFKDPHTHKTKCCVM
;
A
#
# COMPACT_ATOMS: atom_id res chain seq x y z
N MET A 1 11.79 -7.88 27.94
CA MET A 1 10.89 -8.17 26.80
C MET A 1 11.42 -7.45 25.58
N ALA A 2 11.78 -8.18 24.53
CA ALA A 2 12.59 -7.67 23.44
C ALA A 2 11.94 -6.47 22.74
N ARG A 3 12.62 -5.32 22.77
CA ARG A 3 12.37 -4.20 21.85
C ARG A 3 12.62 -4.73 20.44
N MET A 4 11.59 -5.23 19.78
CA MET A 4 11.67 -5.53 18.37
C MET A 4 11.93 -4.21 17.66
N ASN A 5 13.11 -4.06 17.05
CA ASN A 5 13.48 -2.98 16.13
C ASN A 5 12.59 -3.04 14.88
N ARG A 6 11.27 -2.88 15.05
CA ARG A 6 10.31 -2.80 13.96
C ARG A 6 10.51 -1.44 13.31
N PRO A 7 10.79 -1.37 12.00
CA PRO A 7 10.77 -0.10 11.30
C PRO A 7 9.38 0.52 11.48
N ALA A 8 9.34 1.81 11.84
CA ALA A 8 8.10 2.51 12.09
C ALA A 8 7.15 2.37 10.88
N PRO A 9 5.83 2.20 11.11
CA PRO A 9 4.87 2.19 10.02
C PRO A 9 4.95 3.52 9.25
N VAL A 10 5.02 3.41 7.93
CA VAL A 10 5.21 4.58 7.06
C VAL A 10 3.88 4.99 6.49
N GLU A 11 3.38 6.14 6.94
CA GLU A 11 2.18 6.75 6.38
C GLU A 11 2.54 7.66 5.19
N VAL A 12 1.82 7.43 4.09
CA VAL A 12 1.93 8.16 2.82
C VAL A 12 0.55 8.74 2.52
N SER A 13 0.39 10.06 2.69
CA SER A 13 -0.83 10.78 2.33
C SER A 13 -0.62 11.57 1.04
N TYR A 14 -1.58 11.49 0.12
CA TYR A 14 -1.59 12.30 -1.09
C TYR A 14 -3.03 12.62 -1.50
N LYS A 15 -3.35 13.92 -1.60
CA LYS A 15 -4.72 14.42 -1.85
C LYS A 15 -5.70 13.76 -0.86
N ASN A 16 -6.74 13.08 -1.36
CA ASN A 16 -7.74 12.38 -0.56
C ASN A 16 -7.39 10.90 -0.28
N MET A 17 -6.15 10.49 -0.56
CA MET A 17 -5.68 9.10 -0.38
C MET A 17 -4.68 9.03 0.78
N ARG A 18 -4.81 7.98 1.60
CA ARG A 18 -3.87 7.65 2.67
C ARG A 18 -3.49 6.18 2.55
N PHE A 19 -2.19 5.92 2.43
CA PHE A 19 -1.61 4.59 2.39
C PHE A 19 -0.79 4.37 3.64
N LEU A 20 -0.98 3.22 4.27
CA LEU A 20 -0.17 2.78 5.40
C LEU A 20 0.72 1.63 4.93
N ILE A 21 2.03 1.85 4.93
CA ILE A 21 3.02 0.84 4.57
C ILE A 21 3.57 0.24 5.86
N THR A 22 3.22 -1.02 6.11
CA THR A 22 3.66 -1.79 7.29
C THR A 22 4.52 -2.98 6.86
N HIS A 23 5.21 -3.60 7.81
CA HIS A 23 5.88 -4.89 7.60
C HIS A 23 4.86 -6.03 7.45
N ASN A 24 5.30 -7.16 6.90
CA ASN A 24 4.49 -8.36 6.80
C ASN A 24 4.27 -8.96 8.22
N PRO A 25 3.03 -9.07 8.71
CA PRO A 25 2.77 -9.65 10.03
C PRO A 25 2.90 -11.18 10.00
N THR A 26 3.09 -11.74 11.18
CA THR A 26 3.00 -13.19 11.46
C THR A 26 1.72 -13.48 12.24
N ASN A 27 1.23 -14.72 12.25
CA ASN A 27 0.05 -15.10 13.04
C ASN A 27 0.15 -14.67 14.51
N ALA A 28 1.34 -14.76 15.12
CA ALA A 28 1.58 -14.32 16.50
C ALA A 28 1.47 -12.80 16.72
N THR A 29 1.64 -11.99 15.68
CA THR A 29 1.59 -10.51 15.78
C THR A 29 0.38 -9.91 15.07
N LEU A 30 -0.55 -10.75 14.61
CA LEU A 30 -1.72 -10.33 13.85
C LEU A 30 -2.69 -9.49 14.70
N SER A 31 -2.84 -9.82 15.99
CA SER A 31 -3.74 -9.08 16.89
C SER A 31 -3.31 -7.62 17.05
N SER A 32 -2.03 -7.37 17.36
CA SER A 32 -1.48 -6.01 17.44
C SER A 32 -1.52 -5.29 16.08
N PHE A 33 -1.36 -6.02 14.99
CA PHE A 33 -1.47 -5.47 13.64
C PHE A 33 -2.89 -4.98 13.34
N ILE A 34 -3.93 -5.71 13.75
CA ILE A 34 -5.33 -5.29 13.60
C ILE A 34 -5.61 -4.03 14.43
N GLU A 35 -5.07 -3.94 15.65
CA GLU A 35 -5.19 -2.74 16.49
C GLU A 35 -4.54 -1.52 15.84
N ASP A 36 -3.33 -1.67 15.29
CA ASP A 36 -2.66 -0.62 14.53
C ASP A 36 -3.51 -0.19 13.33
N LEU A 37 -4.01 -1.12 12.53
CA LEU A 37 -4.87 -0.81 11.37
C LEU A 37 -6.11 -0.02 11.77
N LYS A 38 -6.77 -0.41 12.87
CA LYS A 38 -7.93 0.30 13.41
C LYS A 38 -7.56 1.71 13.89
N LYS A 39 -6.42 1.86 14.57
CA LYS A 39 -5.91 3.16 15.03
C LYS A 39 -5.67 4.13 13.88
N TYR A 40 -5.18 3.64 12.75
CA TYR A 40 -4.98 4.45 11.54
C TYR A 40 -6.24 4.57 10.66
N GLY A 41 -7.32 3.83 10.98
CA GLY A 41 -8.58 3.83 10.22
C GLY A 41 -8.49 3.11 8.88
N ALA A 42 -7.61 2.13 8.74
CA ALA A 42 -7.44 1.37 7.51
C ALA A 42 -8.59 0.37 7.32
N THR A 43 -9.39 0.54 6.27
CA THR A 43 -10.50 -0.38 5.95
C THR A 43 -10.11 -1.49 5.00
N THR A 44 -9.01 -1.32 4.27
CA THR A 44 -8.59 -2.22 3.19
C THR A 44 -7.11 -2.51 3.30
N VAL A 45 -6.76 -3.80 3.34
CA VAL A 45 -5.37 -4.29 3.37
C VAL A 45 -5.05 -4.99 2.06
N VAL A 46 -4.00 -4.53 1.38
CA VAL A 46 -3.51 -5.16 0.15
C VAL A 46 -2.32 -6.06 0.48
N ARG A 47 -2.48 -7.37 0.28
CA ARG A 47 -1.41 -8.35 0.44
C ARG A 47 -0.60 -8.45 -0.84
N VAL A 48 0.66 -8.07 -0.76
CA VAL A 48 1.59 -8.04 -1.90
C VAL A 48 2.63 -9.17 -1.81
N CYS A 49 2.86 -9.71 -0.61
CA CYS A 49 3.79 -10.81 -0.35
C CYS A 49 3.07 -12.16 -0.23
N GLU A 50 3.88 -13.22 -0.08
CA GLU A 50 3.40 -14.54 0.33
C GLU A 50 2.53 -14.45 1.58
N VAL A 51 1.45 -15.24 1.59
CA VAL A 51 0.46 -15.19 2.66
C VAL A 51 0.99 -15.98 3.85
N THR A 52 1.41 -15.28 4.90
CA THR A 52 1.97 -15.85 6.14
C THR A 52 0.98 -15.85 7.31
N TYR A 53 -0.25 -15.37 7.08
CA TYR A 53 -1.31 -15.28 8.09
C TYR A 53 -2.72 -15.40 7.48
N ASP A 54 -3.67 -15.83 8.30
CA ASP A 54 -5.06 -16.00 7.88
C ASP A 54 -5.81 -14.67 7.77
N LYS A 55 -6.68 -14.58 6.77
CA LYS A 55 -7.52 -13.38 6.56
C LYS A 55 -8.77 -13.33 7.43
N ALA A 56 -9.17 -14.47 8.02
CA ALA A 56 -10.41 -14.57 8.78
C ALA A 56 -10.49 -13.57 9.95
N PRO A 57 -9.42 -13.32 10.73
CA PRO A 57 -9.45 -12.28 11.79
C PRO A 57 -9.62 -10.87 11.23
N LEU A 58 -8.99 -10.55 10.10
CA LEU A 58 -9.12 -9.24 9.45
C LEU A 58 -10.53 -9.02 8.89
N GLU A 59 -11.10 -10.03 8.23
CA GLU A 59 -12.46 -9.96 7.69
C GLU A 59 -13.51 -9.86 8.82
N LYS A 60 -13.29 -10.54 9.95
CA LYS A 60 -14.14 -10.43 11.15
C LYS A 60 -14.14 -9.02 11.72
N ASP A 61 -13.01 -8.32 11.65
CA ASP A 61 -12.86 -6.93 12.08
C ASP A 61 -13.31 -5.90 11.02
N GLY A 62 -13.94 -6.35 9.93
CA GLY A 62 -14.45 -5.48 8.86
C GLY A 62 -13.37 -4.94 7.93
N ILE A 63 -12.17 -5.52 7.93
CA ILE A 63 -11.05 -5.11 7.10
C ILE A 63 -11.04 -5.97 5.84
N THR A 64 -11.22 -5.33 4.69
CA THR A 64 -11.20 -6.02 3.39
C THR A 64 -9.78 -6.38 3.00
N VAL A 65 -9.48 -7.66 2.83
CA VAL A 65 -8.13 -8.10 2.47
C VAL A 65 -8.04 -8.47 0.99
N VAL A 66 -7.51 -7.55 0.19
CA VAL A 66 -7.30 -7.74 -1.25
C VAL A 66 -5.97 -8.46 -1.45
N ARG A 67 -5.97 -9.64 -2.10
CA ARG A 67 -4.73 -10.24 -2.57
C ARG A 67 -4.33 -9.52 -3.85
N GLY A 68 -3.18 -8.86 -3.84
CA GLY A 68 -2.57 -8.23 -5.03
C GLY A 68 -2.08 -9.29 -5.99
N LEU A 69 -2.98 -10.08 -6.58
CA LEU A 69 -2.67 -10.96 -7.69
C LEU A 69 -2.59 -10.13 -8.97
N ALA A 70 -1.57 -9.28 -9.07
CA ALA A 70 -0.86 -9.22 -10.34
C ALA A 70 0.10 -10.40 -10.28
N GLN A 71 -0.33 -11.61 -10.64
CA GLN A 71 0.62 -12.72 -10.79
C GLN A 71 1.70 -12.27 -11.78
N PRO A 72 2.97 -12.08 -11.38
CA PRO A 72 4.03 -12.03 -12.35
C PRO A 72 4.23 -13.49 -12.76
N ARG A 73 4.05 -13.81 -14.03
CA ARG A 73 4.35 -15.16 -14.55
C ARG A 73 5.82 -15.59 -14.35
N ARG A 74 6.69 -14.77 -13.74
CA ARG A 74 8.06 -15.13 -13.36
C ARG A 74 8.51 -14.37 -12.11
N GLN A 75 9.03 -15.11 -11.15
CA GLN A 75 9.90 -14.71 -10.03
C GLN A 75 10.36 -13.23 -10.03
N GLU A 76 9.61 -12.32 -9.42
CA GLU A 76 10.16 -11.03 -9.02
C GLU A 76 9.68 -10.72 -7.61
N ALA A 77 10.66 -10.59 -6.70
CA ALA A 77 10.51 -10.62 -5.26
C ALA A 77 9.29 -9.81 -4.77
N ALA A 78 8.36 -10.51 -4.13
CA ALA A 78 7.09 -9.97 -3.65
C ALA A 78 7.26 -8.74 -2.70
N HIS A 79 8.43 -8.59 -2.09
CA HIS A 79 8.80 -7.53 -1.16
C HIS A 79 8.97 -6.12 -1.76
N THR A 80 9.08 -5.98 -3.09
CA THR A 80 9.37 -4.67 -3.72
C THR A 80 8.16 -4.04 -4.42
N TRP A 81 6.99 -4.68 -4.42
CA TRP A 81 5.83 -4.21 -5.18
C TRP A 81 4.93 -3.22 -4.41
N ALA A 82 4.97 -3.20 -3.07
CA ALA A 82 4.18 -2.25 -2.28
C ALA A 82 4.50 -0.78 -2.62
N PRO A 83 5.78 -0.36 -2.72
CA PRO A 83 6.13 0.97 -3.23
C PRO A 83 5.64 1.23 -4.65
N VAL A 84 5.67 0.23 -5.53
CA VAL A 84 5.20 0.36 -6.92
C VAL A 84 3.69 0.58 -6.99
N LEU A 85 2.90 -0.13 -6.19
CA LEU A 85 1.45 0.07 -6.13
C LEU A 85 1.09 1.47 -5.62
N VAL A 86 1.81 1.96 -4.62
CA VAL A 86 1.66 3.34 -4.14
C VAL A 86 2.01 4.33 -5.25
N ALA A 87 3.11 4.12 -5.98
CA ALA A 87 3.49 4.96 -7.12
C ALA A 87 2.42 4.97 -8.21
N LEU A 88 1.86 3.82 -8.57
CA LEU A 88 0.78 3.72 -9.55
C LEU A 88 -0.47 4.47 -9.11
N ALA A 89 -0.86 4.37 -7.84
CA ALA A 89 -2.00 5.11 -7.32
C ALA A 89 -1.77 6.63 -7.34
N LEU A 90 -0.55 7.07 -7.01
CA LEU A 90 -0.15 8.48 -7.15
C LEU A 90 -0.22 8.95 -8.61
N ILE A 91 0.29 8.15 -9.55
CA ILE A 91 0.27 8.47 -10.97
C ILE A 91 -1.16 8.51 -11.52
N GLU A 92 -2.02 7.55 -11.15
CA GLU A 92 -3.44 7.56 -11.49
C GLU A 92 -4.19 8.77 -10.92
N SER A 93 -3.72 9.32 -9.79
CA SER A 93 -4.25 10.56 -9.23
C SER A 93 -3.72 11.85 -9.89
N GLY A 94 -2.91 11.72 -10.94
CA GLY A 94 -2.39 12.82 -11.75
C GLY A 94 -0.99 13.33 -11.33
N MET A 95 -0.27 12.60 -10.48
CA MET A 95 1.12 12.91 -10.14
C MET A 95 2.06 12.42 -11.26
N LYS A 96 3.13 13.15 -11.57
CA LYS A 96 4.17 12.63 -12.48
C LYS A 96 4.92 11.48 -11.79
N TYR A 97 5.37 10.50 -12.58
CA TYR A 97 6.09 9.35 -12.03
C TYR A 97 7.38 9.78 -11.29
N GLU A 98 8.07 10.81 -11.78
CA GLU A 98 9.27 11.39 -11.15
C GLU A 98 8.99 11.87 -9.72
N ASP A 99 7.95 12.68 -9.55
CA ASP A 99 7.51 13.20 -8.25
C ASP A 99 7.04 12.07 -7.34
N ALA A 100 6.31 11.09 -7.87
CA ALA A 100 5.86 9.92 -7.12
C ALA A 100 7.04 9.09 -6.60
N ILE A 101 8.08 8.88 -7.42
CA ILE A 101 9.31 8.18 -7.03
C ILE A 101 10.05 8.97 -5.95
N GLN A 102 10.20 10.29 -6.10
CA GLN A 102 10.83 11.12 -5.08
C GLN A 102 10.07 11.07 -3.75
N PHE A 103 8.73 11.15 -3.80
CA PHE A 103 7.88 11.08 -2.61
C PHE A 103 8.07 9.76 -1.85
N ILE A 104 8.13 8.64 -2.58
CA ILE A 104 8.38 7.33 -1.98
C ILE A 104 9.81 7.24 -1.44
N ARG A 105 10.81 7.74 -2.17
CA ARG A 105 12.22 7.73 -1.74
C ARG A 105 12.46 8.59 -0.49
N GLN A 106 11.72 9.68 -0.32
CA GLN A 106 11.74 10.50 0.90
C GLN A 106 11.26 9.70 2.11
N LYS A 107 10.20 8.90 1.94
CA LYS A 107 9.61 8.09 3.02
C LYS A 107 10.38 6.80 3.28
N ARG A 108 11.01 6.22 2.26
CA ARG A 108 11.79 4.98 2.35
C ARG A 108 12.91 4.98 1.31
N ARG A 109 14.14 5.30 1.74
CA ARG A 109 15.32 5.32 0.88
C ARG A 109 15.55 3.92 0.27
N GLY A 110 15.77 3.87 -1.05
CA GLY A 110 16.11 2.63 -1.76
C GLY A 110 14.94 1.68 -2.07
N ALA A 111 13.68 2.11 -1.89
CA ALA A 111 12.51 1.23 -2.03
C ALA A 111 12.20 0.75 -3.46
N ILE A 112 12.70 1.43 -4.51
CA ILE A 112 12.35 1.17 -5.91
C ILE A 112 13.60 0.75 -6.69
N ASN A 113 13.54 -0.41 -7.35
CA ASN A 113 14.61 -0.96 -8.18
C ASN A 113 14.58 -0.37 -9.62
N SER A 114 15.69 -0.41 -10.34
CA SER A 114 15.84 0.11 -11.71
C SER A 114 14.80 -0.43 -12.69
N LYS A 115 14.46 -1.72 -12.64
CA LYS A 115 13.40 -2.31 -13.48
C LYS A 115 12.02 -1.69 -13.22
N GLN A 116 11.73 -1.39 -11.96
CA GLN A 116 10.47 -0.78 -11.55
C GLN A 116 10.39 0.68 -11.97
N LEU A 117 11.52 1.39 -11.98
CA LEU A 117 11.60 2.74 -12.54
C LEU A 117 11.24 2.73 -14.01
N THR A 118 11.83 1.83 -14.80
CA THR A 118 11.52 1.69 -16.23
C THR A 118 10.05 1.31 -16.48
N TYR A 119 9.44 0.53 -15.58
CA TYR A 119 8.01 0.22 -15.65
C TYR A 119 7.15 1.47 -15.39
N LEU A 120 7.45 2.24 -14.35
CA LEU A 120 6.73 3.47 -14.00
C LEU A 120 6.87 4.55 -15.06
N GLU A 121 8.04 4.65 -15.70
CA GLU A 121 8.30 5.58 -16.80
C GLU A 121 7.42 5.28 -18.03
N LYS A 122 7.23 4.00 -18.36
CA LYS A 122 6.39 3.55 -19.49
C LYS A 122 4.89 3.51 -19.16
N TYR A 123 4.53 3.62 -17.87
CA TYR A 123 3.14 3.53 -17.44
C TYR A 123 2.34 4.76 -17.86
N ARG A 124 1.27 4.54 -18.62
CA ARG A 124 0.31 5.60 -18.95
C ARG A 124 -0.90 5.52 -18.02
N PRO A 125 -1.17 6.56 -17.21
CA PRO A 125 -2.35 6.60 -16.36
C PRO A 125 -3.61 6.57 -17.21
N LYS A 126 -4.59 5.76 -16.79
CA LYS A 126 -5.92 5.71 -17.38
C LYS A 126 -6.89 6.69 -16.73
N GLN A 127 -6.44 7.41 -15.69
CA GLN A 127 -7.20 8.42 -14.93
C GLN A 127 -8.58 7.93 -14.49
N ARG A 128 -8.68 6.63 -14.14
CA ARG A 128 -9.97 6.04 -13.76
C ARG A 128 -10.35 6.39 -12.32
N LEU A 129 -9.39 6.86 -11.53
CA LEU A 129 -9.63 7.43 -10.20
C LEU A 129 -10.36 8.78 -10.35
N ARG A 130 -11.68 8.74 -10.44
CA ARG A 130 -12.53 9.93 -10.35
C ARG A 130 -12.57 10.41 -8.90
N PHE A 131 -11.90 11.53 -8.61
CA PHE A 131 -12.11 12.23 -7.36
C PHE A 131 -13.53 12.78 -7.35
N LYS A 132 -14.38 12.24 -6.48
CA LYS A 132 -15.68 12.83 -6.18
C LYS A 132 -15.45 14.01 -5.22
N ASP A 133 -16.08 15.15 -5.49
CA ASP A 133 -15.85 16.41 -4.81
C ASP A 133 -15.73 16.33 -3.29
N PRO A 134 -14.87 17.16 -2.66
CA PRO A 134 -14.57 17.12 -1.23
C PRO A 134 -15.73 17.52 -0.30
N HIS A 135 -16.90 17.85 -0.84
CA HIS A 135 -18.01 18.42 -0.04
C HIS A 135 -18.95 17.38 0.59
N THR A 136 -18.77 16.08 0.34
CA THR A 136 -19.64 15.06 0.94
C THR A 136 -18.86 13.83 1.38
N HIS A 137 -18.78 13.68 2.71
CA HIS A 137 -18.37 12.49 3.47
C HIS A 137 -16.88 12.14 3.50
N LYS A 138 -16.30 12.46 4.67
CA LYS A 138 -15.26 11.66 5.34
C LYS A 138 -15.56 10.17 5.19
N THR A 139 -14.52 9.36 5.03
CA THR A 139 -14.53 7.90 4.93
C THR A 139 -15.20 7.34 3.68
N LYS A 140 -14.43 7.20 2.59
CA LYS A 140 -14.62 6.13 1.61
C LYS A 140 -13.32 5.92 0.85
N CYS A 141 -12.65 4.83 1.18
CA CYS A 141 -11.50 4.34 0.44
C CYS A 141 -11.86 4.17 -1.04
N CYS A 142 -10.97 4.61 -1.92
CA CYS A 142 -11.09 4.36 -3.35
C CYS A 142 -11.01 2.85 -3.59
N VAL A 143 -12.13 2.27 -4.03
CA VAL A 143 -12.20 0.92 -4.57
C VAL A 143 -11.75 1.01 -6.03
N MET A 144 -10.77 0.19 -6.41
CA MET A 144 -10.46 -0.07 -7.82
C MET A 144 -11.52 -0.98 -8.44
#